data_AF-A0A928K6W0-F1
#
_entry.id   AF-A0A928K6W0-F1
#
_cell.length_a   1.000
_cell.length_b   1.000
_cell.length_c   1.000
_cell.angle_alpha   90.00
_cell.angle_beta   90.00
_cell.angle_gamma   90.00
#
_symmetry.space_group_name_H-M   'P 1'
#
loop_
_entity.id
_entity.type
_entity.pdbx_description
1 polymer ?
#
loop_
_entity_poly.entity_id
_entity_poly.type
_entity_poly.pdbx_seq_one_letter_code
_entity_poly.pdbx_strand_id
1 'polypeptide(L)' 'MSDGINSTLGLDDLLENDVSSYELFHSLPKEVQRKVKRRDVRSFAELCSYVNSIKRGDIG' A
#
# COMPACT_ATOMS: atom_id res chain seq x y z
N MET A 1 31.88 -1.86 -3.55
CA MET A 1 30.71 -1.11 -4.04
C MET A 1 29.85 -2.01 -4.87
N SER A 2 28.81 -2.59 -4.26
CA SER A 2 27.47 -2.85 -4.81
C SER A 2 26.74 -3.72 -3.80
N ASP A 3 26.32 -3.10 -2.69
CA ASP A 3 25.23 -3.63 -1.88
C ASP A 3 23.98 -3.50 -2.75
N GLY A 4 23.74 -4.51 -3.58
CA GLY A 4 22.48 -4.69 -4.29
C GLY A 4 21.42 -5.10 -3.29
N ILE A 5 21.08 -4.18 -2.38
CA ILE A 5 19.84 -4.27 -1.62
C ILE A 5 18.79 -4.07 -2.69
N ASN A 6 18.25 -5.18 -3.20
CA ASN A 6 17.07 -5.18 -4.03
C ASN A 6 15.97 -4.59 -3.16
N SER A 7 15.84 -3.25 -3.21
CA SER A 7 14.80 -2.49 -2.56
C SER A 7 13.52 -3.25 -2.81
N THR A 8 12.91 -3.73 -1.74
CA THR A 8 11.57 -4.27 -1.79
C THR A 8 10.68 -3.16 -2.32
N LEU A 9 10.51 -3.11 -3.66
CA LEU A 9 9.59 -2.27 -4.41
C LEU A 9 8.16 -2.71 -4.06
N GLY A 10 7.82 -2.56 -2.80
CA GLY A 10 6.58 -2.98 -2.16
C GLY A 10 5.92 -1.77 -1.51
N LEU A 11 4.97 -2.03 -0.63
CA LEU A 11 4.19 -0.97 -0.01
C LEU A 11 5.08 0.04 0.73
N ASP A 12 6.10 -0.39 1.49
CA ASP A 12 6.95 0.53 2.25
C ASP A 12 7.70 1.53 1.34
N ASP A 13 8.28 1.08 0.23
CA ASP A 13 8.94 1.97 -0.76
C ASP A 13 7.96 2.97 -1.38
N LEU A 14 6.73 2.51 -1.68
CA LEU A 14 5.65 3.39 -2.13
C LEU A 14 5.29 4.44 -1.07
N LEU A 15 5.18 4.06 0.21
CA LEU A 15 4.85 4.99 1.29
C LEU A 15 5.99 5.97 1.58
N GLU A 16 7.24 5.57 1.37
CA GLU A 16 8.42 6.44 1.55
C GLU A 16 8.58 7.43 0.41
N ASN A 17 8.28 7.01 -0.84
CA ASN A 17 8.48 7.84 -2.03
C ASN A 17 7.25 8.67 -2.42
N ASP A 18 6.04 8.24 -2.03
CA ASP A 18 4.78 8.89 -2.39
C ASP A 18 3.97 9.33 -1.16
N VAL A 19 3.97 10.65 -0.90
CA VAL A 19 3.28 11.25 0.24
C VAL A 19 1.77 10.99 0.21
N SER A 20 1.16 11.00 -0.98
CA SER A 20 -0.28 10.73 -1.13
C SER A 20 -0.63 9.30 -0.69
N SER A 21 0.22 8.33 -1.03
CA SER A 21 0.12 6.94 -0.59
C SER A 21 0.29 6.81 0.92
N TYR A 22 1.27 7.53 1.50
CA TYR A 22 1.47 7.58 2.95
C TYR A 22 0.24 8.10 3.69
N GLU A 23 -0.26 9.27 3.32
CA GLU A 23 -1.42 9.89 3.96
C GLU A 23 -2.67 9.03 3.81
N LEU A 24 -2.93 8.50 2.61
CA LEU A 24 -4.05 7.60 2.37
C LEU A 24 -3.93 6.37 3.27
N PHE A 25 -2.81 5.66 3.24
CA PHE A 25 -2.61 4.44 4.02
C PHE A 25 -2.79 4.65 5.52
N HIS A 26 -2.21 5.72 6.07
CA HIS A 26 -2.29 6.03 7.49
C HIS A 26 -3.68 6.52 7.93
N SER A 27 -4.48 7.07 7.00
CA SER A 27 -5.89 7.44 7.22
C SER A 27 -6.83 6.22 7.31
N LEU A 28 -6.41 5.07 6.77
CA LEU A 28 -7.25 3.86 6.77
C LEU A 28 -7.37 3.21 8.16
N PRO A 29 -8.47 2.50 8.45
CA PRO A 29 -8.58 1.66 9.65
C PRO A 29 -7.48 0.60 9.70
N LYS A 30 -7.05 0.21 10.92
CA LYS A 30 -5.99 -0.80 11.13
C LYS A 30 -6.26 -2.14 10.44
N GLU A 31 -7.52 -2.53 10.30
CA GLU A 31 -7.87 -3.73 9.54
C GLU A 31 -7.53 -3.59 8.05
N VAL A 32 -7.88 -2.47 7.45
CA VAL A 32 -7.61 -2.17 6.05
C VAL A 32 -6.11 -2.04 5.80
N GLN A 33 -5.37 -1.38 6.72
CA GLN A 33 -3.91 -1.32 6.67
C GLN A 33 -3.28 -2.73 6.62
N ARG A 34 -3.77 -3.66 7.44
CA ARG A 34 -3.30 -5.06 7.41
C ARG A 34 -3.62 -5.77 6.09
N LYS A 35 -4.82 -5.55 5.54
CA LYS A 35 -5.22 -6.10 4.24
C LYS A 35 -4.33 -5.57 3.11
N VAL A 36 -4.06 -4.26 3.10
CA VAL A 36 -3.17 -3.59 2.13
C VAL A 36 -1.74 -4.13 2.24
N LYS A 37 -1.20 -4.26 3.46
CA LYS A 37 0.14 -4.85 3.68
C LYS A 37 0.28 -6.27 3.16
N ARG A 38 -0.79 -7.08 3.20
CA ARG A 38 -0.78 -8.45 2.66
C ARG A 38 -0.88 -8.51 1.14
N ARG A 39 -1.43 -7.46 0.50
CA ARG A 39 -1.64 -7.37 -0.95
C ARG A 39 -0.35 -7.01 -1.71
N ASP A 40 0.66 -6.46 -1.02
CA ASP A 40 1.94 -5.99 -1.60
C ASP A 40 1.72 -4.92 -2.69
N VAL A 41 0.95 -3.88 -2.35
CA VAL A 41 0.56 -2.81 -3.29
C VAL A 41 1.77 -1.96 -3.67
N ARG A 42 1.94 -1.65 -4.97
CA ARG A 42 3.15 -0.98 -5.48
C ARG A 42 2.91 0.37 -6.14
N SER A 43 1.68 0.85 -6.15
CA SER A 43 1.34 2.14 -6.72
C SER A 43 0.13 2.77 -6.04
N PHE A 44 0.06 4.10 -6.04
CA PHE A 44 -1.06 4.85 -5.47
C PHE A 44 -2.41 4.42 -6.08
N ALA A 45 -2.44 4.20 -7.40
CA ALA A 45 -3.64 3.74 -8.10
C ALA A 45 -4.13 2.38 -7.59
N GLU A 46 -3.22 1.44 -7.35
CA GLU A 46 -3.57 0.13 -6.79
C GLU A 46 -4.06 0.25 -5.34
N LEU A 47 -3.43 1.12 -4.54
CA LEU A 47 -3.83 1.36 -3.14
C LEU A 47 -5.25 1.90 -3.10
N CYS A 48 -5.54 2.90 -3.91
CA CYS A 48 -6.84 3.54 -3.98
C CYS A 48 -7.92 2.57 -4.48
N SER A 49 -7.61 1.81 -5.53
CA SER A 49 -8.49 0.76 -6.08
C SER A 49 -8.82 -0.29 -5.02
N TYR A 50 -7.80 -0.80 -4.33
CA TYR A 50 -7.97 -1.85 -3.32
C TYR A 50 -8.75 -1.36 -2.10
N VAL A 51 -8.47 -0.14 -1.62
CA VAL A 51 -9.24 0.50 -0.54
C VAL A 51 -10.71 0.65 -0.94
N ASN A 52 -10.98 1.05 -2.18
CA ASN A 52 -12.34 1.19 -2.69
C ASN A 52 -13.06 -0.17 -2.76
N SER A 53 -12.39 -1.24 -3.19
CA SER A 53 -12.93 -2.60 -3.17
C SER A 53 -13.26 -3.08 -1.74
N ILE A 54 -12.42 -2.75 -0.76
CA ILE A 54 -12.71 -3.09 0.65
C ILE A 54 -13.93 -2.32 1.16
N LYS A 55 -14.03 -1.02 0.86
CA LYS A 55 -15.18 -0.19 1.27
C LYS A 55 -16.50 -0.68 0.69
N ARG A 56 -16.47 -1.27 -0.51
CA ARG A 56 -17.65 -1.81 -1.18
C ARG A 56 -18.04 -3.21 -0.72
N GLY A 57 -17.18 -3.89 0.05
CA GLY A 57 -17.41 -5.25 0.50
C GLY A 57 -17.14 -6.32 -0.56
N ASP A 58 -16.47 -5.98 -1.66
CA ASP A 58 -16.15 -6.91 -2.76
C ASP A 58 -15.03 -7.92 -2.41
N ILE A 59 -14.34 -7.73 -1.28
CA ILE A 59 -13.32 -8.64 -0.76
C ILE A 59 -13.95 -9.45 0.39
N GLY A 60 -14.81 -10.42 0.03
CA GLY A 60 -15.42 -11.40 0.92
C GLY A 60 -14.76 -12.77 0.77
#